data_AF-T1BYB8-F1
#
_entry.id   AF-T1BYB8-F1
#
_cell.length_a   1.000
_cell.length_b   1.000
_cell.length_c   1.000
_cell.angle_alpha   90.00
_cell.angle_beta   90.00
_cell.angle_gamma   90.00
#
_symmetry.space_group_name_H-M   'P 1'
#
loop_
_entity.id
_entity.type
_entity.pdbx_description
1 polymer ?
#
loop_
_entity_poly.entity_id
_entity_poly.type
_entity_poly.pdbx_seq_one_letter_code
_entity_poly.pdbx_strand_id
1 'polypeptide(L)'
;PSSRRCGGPDWHLLGGLSKQTKEVRQILRTVKVPETPKSFVHATRTGVVYGTKATARLWGAEREVVVYTNAERAMDDRAERNRALSNIGKALTTLSEKGEAWTEARLHAAIAEVLGEWEEFVQVRVRRGGEGPRVAWSYRNRVVKEAAREDGKYALLCTDPRLSAVEVVEQYLGKDFVEKAFRTWKSGIEVEPVRHRRERRVRAYLFVCSLAYRLEMALRWKLLEGRVKPLDVAEFQERLLEDLSRVERTEVQLGGQSRTWYLNVTDHVKDALRRLKCPQLLDEKSATSIVAP
;
A
#
# COMPACT_ATOMS: atom_id res chain seq x y z
N PRO A 1 -28.91 34.83 -5.16
CA PRO A 1 -28.82 33.59 -5.94
C PRO A 1 -28.27 32.44 -5.08
N SER A 2 -29.16 31.86 -4.27
CA SER A 2 -28.90 30.76 -3.35
C SER A 2 -28.74 29.45 -4.15
N SER A 3 -27.51 28.94 -4.27
CA SER A 3 -27.29 27.58 -4.75
C SER A 3 -27.78 26.60 -3.69
N ARG A 4 -28.88 25.91 -4.01
CA ARG A 4 -29.45 24.82 -3.21
C ARG A 4 -28.34 23.78 -2.99
N ARG A 5 -27.92 23.58 -1.74
CA ARG A 5 -27.15 22.39 -1.36
C ARG A 5 -28.10 21.22 -1.51
N CYS A 6 -27.89 20.40 -2.54
CA CYS A 6 -28.58 19.13 -2.66
C CYS A 6 -28.20 18.27 -1.45
N GLY A 7 -29.14 18.11 -0.52
CA GLY A 7 -29.05 17.14 0.56
C GLY A 7 -29.12 15.74 -0.03
N GLY A 8 -27.97 15.16 -0.33
CA GLY A 8 -27.79 13.71 -0.34
C GLY A 8 -27.64 13.20 1.10
N PRO A 9 -27.75 11.89 1.33
CA PRO A 9 -27.66 11.31 2.68
C PRO A 9 -26.34 11.72 3.36
N ASP A 10 -26.29 11.75 4.70
CA ASP A 10 -25.19 12.17 5.59
C ASP A 10 -23.87 11.35 5.43
N TRP A 11 -23.41 11.17 4.20
CA TRP A 11 -22.17 10.50 3.85
C TRP A 11 -21.09 11.55 3.69
N HIS A 12 -20.12 11.49 4.59
CA HIS A 12 -18.89 12.24 4.44
C HIS A 12 -17.91 11.45 3.57
N LEU A 13 -17.35 12.11 2.56
CA LEU A 13 -16.38 11.54 1.66
C LEU A 13 -14.97 11.73 2.23
N LEU A 14 -14.20 10.65 2.26
CA LEU A 14 -12.78 10.64 2.57
C LEU A 14 -12.03 9.95 1.43
N GLY A 15 -11.11 10.66 0.78
CA GLY A 15 -10.36 10.10 -0.36
C GLY A 15 -9.05 10.82 -0.65
N GLY A 16 -8.11 10.06 -1.22
CA GLY A 16 -6.82 10.60 -1.67
C GLY A 16 -6.95 11.35 -2.99
N LEU A 17 -6.21 12.45 -3.12
CA LEU A 17 -6.13 13.24 -4.34
C LEU A 17 -4.89 12.85 -5.15
N SER A 18 -5.08 12.60 -6.45
CA SER A 18 -4.00 12.20 -7.35
C SER A 18 -3.02 13.36 -7.64
N LYS A 19 -1.71 13.06 -7.58
CA LYS A 19 -0.63 14.00 -7.95
C LYS A 19 -0.58 14.33 -9.45
N GLN A 20 -1.37 13.66 -10.29
CA GLN A 20 -1.35 13.90 -11.74
C GLN A 20 -1.93 15.27 -12.09
N THR A 21 -2.92 15.76 -11.32
CA THR A 21 -3.62 17.01 -11.58
C THR A 21 -2.79 18.22 -11.16
N LYS A 22 -2.74 19.26 -12.00
CA LYS A 22 -2.01 20.51 -11.73
C LYS A 22 -2.47 21.20 -10.43
N GLU A 23 -3.78 21.20 -10.19
CA GLU A 23 -4.41 21.75 -8.98
C GLU A 23 -3.84 21.11 -7.71
N VAL A 24 -3.75 19.78 -7.68
CA VAL A 24 -3.23 19.03 -6.53
C VAL A 24 -1.74 19.30 -6.33
N ARG A 25 -0.93 19.30 -7.40
CA ARG A 25 0.49 19.65 -7.29
C ARG A 25 0.70 21.06 -6.74
N GLN A 26 -0.10 22.02 -7.18
CA GLN A 26 -0.03 23.38 -6.66
C GLN A 26 -0.32 23.42 -5.15
N ILE A 27 -1.33 22.66 -4.68
CA ILE A 27 -1.62 22.52 -3.24
C ILE A 27 -0.42 21.96 -2.50
N LEU A 28 0.15 20.84 -2.95
CA LEU A 28 1.29 20.19 -2.30
C LEU A 28 2.54 21.10 -2.25
N ARG A 29 2.77 21.90 -3.29
CA ARG A 29 3.88 22.87 -3.35
C ARG A 29 3.71 24.04 -2.39
N THR A 30 2.47 24.46 -2.16
CA THR A 30 2.15 25.69 -1.42
C THR A 30 1.96 25.43 0.06
N VAL A 31 1.26 24.33 0.40
CA VAL A 31 0.94 24.00 1.78
C VAL A 31 2.18 23.48 2.49
N LYS A 32 2.56 24.16 3.58
CA LYS A 32 3.59 23.71 4.50
C LYS A 32 2.94 22.92 5.63
N VAL A 33 3.41 21.69 5.83
CA VAL A 33 3.03 20.86 6.97
C VAL A 33 4.09 21.07 8.05
N PRO A 34 3.77 21.70 9.18
CA PRO A 34 4.74 21.89 10.26
C PRO A 34 5.06 20.53 10.90
N GLU A 35 6.29 20.33 11.37
CA GLU A 35 6.71 19.15 12.12
C GLU A 35 6.64 19.47 13.62
N THR A 36 5.42 19.55 14.15
CA THR A 36 5.17 19.96 15.54
C THR A 36 4.31 18.92 16.25
N PRO A 37 4.27 18.88 17.59
CA PRO A 37 3.41 17.96 18.32
C PRO A 37 1.92 18.06 17.95
N LYS A 38 1.45 19.24 17.51
CA LYS A 38 0.05 19.47 17.10
C LYS A 38 -0.30 18.92 15.72
N SER A 39 0.69 18.79 14.84
CA SER A 39 0.54 18.25 13.49
C SER A 39 0.99 16.81 13.41
N PHE A 40 1.59 16.25 14.46
CA PHE A 40 1.94 14.84 14.54
C PHE A 40 0.67 13.99 14.45
N VAL A 41 0.71 13.02 13.54
CA VAL A 41 -0.40 12.06 13.37
C VAL A 41 -0.01 10.76 14.07
N HIS A 42 0.93 10.01 13.50
CA HIS A 42 1.47 8.82 14.13
C HIS A 42 2.84 8.44 13.53
N ALA A 43 3.53 7.53 14.20
CA ALA A 43 4.72 6.88 13.70
C ALA A 43 4.36 5.50 13.13
N THR A 44 4.94 5.15 11.98
CA THR A 44 4.89 3.80 11.40
C THR A 44 6.28 3.20 11.30
N ARG A 45 6.36 1.91 10.94
CA ARG A 45 7.61 1.29 10.49
C ARG A 45 8.20 1.97 9.24
N THR A 46 7.38 2.68 8.47
CA THR A 46 7.74 3.36 7.21
C THR A 46 7.87 4.88 7.37
N GLY A 47 8.09 5.34 8.59
CA GLY A 47 8.34 6.75 8.89
C GLY A 47 7.25 7.43 9.72
N VAL A 48 7.53 8.69 10.04
CA VAL A 48 6.67 9.57 10.84
C VAL A 48 5.78 10.41 9.93
N VAL A 49 4.50 10.52 10.29
CA VAL A 49 3.49 11.24 9.53
C VAL A 49 3.05 12.50 10.27
N TYR A 50 3.03 13.62 9.56
CA TYR A 50 2.46 14.89 10.03
C TYR A 50 1.35 15.35 9.09
N GLY A 51 0.32 16.02 9.61
CA GLY A 51 -0.84 16.47 8.85
C GLY A 51 -1.28 17.89 9.22
N THR A 52 -1.82 18.62 8.24
CA THR A 52 -2.45 19.93 8.46
C THR A 52 -3.65 20.11 7.54
N LYS A 53 -4.61 20.95 7.96
CA LYS A 53 -5.71 21.41 7.10
C LYS A 53 -5.24 22.60 6.27
N ALA A 54 -5.77 22.68 5.07
CA ALA A 54 -5.62 23.81 4.17
C ALA A 54 -6.92 24.03 3.39
N THR A 55 -7.19 25.27 3.04
CA THR A 55 -8.27 25.60 2.10
C THR A 55 -7.66 25.80 0.72
N ALA A 56 -8.22 25.15 -0.28
CA ALA A 56 -7.74 25.24 -1.64
C ALA A 56 -8.85 25.08 -2.67
N ARG A 57 -8.66 25.75 -3.80
CA ARG A 57 -9.55 25.63 -4.96
C ARG A 57 -9.33 24.29 -5.67
N LEU A 58 -10.36 23.44 -5.63
CA LEU A 58 -10.42 22.16 -6.34
C LEU A 58 -11.67 22.13 -7.22
N TRP A 59 -11.54 21.74 -8.49
CA TRP A 59 -12.68 21.65 -9.42
C TRP A 59 -13.58 22.90 -9.42
N GLY A 60 -12.96 24.08 -9.44
CA GLY A 60 -13.64 25.37 -9.52
C GLY A 60 -14.19 25.93 -8.19
N ALA A 61 -14.19 25.17 -7.10
CA ALA A 61 -14.71 25.60 -5.79
C ALA A 61 -13.64 25.54 -4.68
N GLU A 62 -13.73 26.44 -3.70
CA GLU A 62 -12.93 26.36 -2.47
C GLU A 62 -13.37 25.15 -1.64
N ARG A 63 -12.43 24.29 -1.29
CA ARG A 63 -12.66 23.11 -0.44
C ARG A 63 -11.61 23.02 0.65
N GLU A 64 -12.00 22.40 1.75
CA GLU A 64 -11.06 21.99 2.78
C GLU A 64 -10.33 20.71 2.33
N VAL A 65 -9.02 20.72 2.45
CA VAL A 65 -8.11 19.64 2.06
C VAL A 65 -7.18 19.40 3.23
N VAL A 66 -6.89 18.12 3.51
CA VAL A 66 -5.87 17.74 4.48
C VAL A 66 -4.62 17.36 3.73
N VAL A 67 -3.50 18.02 4.04
CA VAL A 67 -2.19 17.69 3.48
C VAL A 67 -1.36 17.03 4.55
N TYR A 68 -0.83 15.85 4.27
CA TYR A 68 0.09 15.15 5.16
C TYR A 68 1.43 14.90 4.48
N THR A 69 2.47 14.74 5.30
CA THR A 69 3.82 14.44 4.86
C THR A 69 4.35 13.22 5.59
N ASN A 70 5.06 12.35 4.88
CA ASN A 70 5.88 11.30 5.46
C ASN A 70 7.34 11.66 5.22
N ALA A 71 8.08 11.90 6.31
CA ALA A 71 9.46 12.39 6.25
C ALA A 71 10.42 11.39 5.62
N GLU A 72 10.28 10.11 5.93
CA GLU A 72 11.14 9.05 5.38
C GLU A 72 10.88 8.88 3.89
N ARG A 73 9.59 8.87 3.50
CA ARG A 73 9.23 8.82 2.09
C ARG A 73 9.72 10.04 1.30
N ALA A 74 9.74 11.22 1.93
CA ALA A 74 10.29 12.41 1.31
C ALA A 74 11.80 12.29 1.05
N MET A 75 12.54 11.58 1.91
CA MET A 75 13.96 11.28 1.68
C MET A 75 14.15 10.32 0.52
N ASP A 76 13.35 9.24 0.48
CA ASP A 76 13.39 8.25 -0.60
C ASP A 76 13.08 8.88 -1.97
N ASP A 77 11.95 9.60 -2.08
CA ASP A 77 11.53 10.27 -3.32
C ASP A 77 12.62 11.25 -3.81
N ARG A 78 13.28 11.96 -2.87
CA ARG A 78 14.38 12.88 -3.17
C ARG A 78 15.63 12.14 -3.67
N ALA A 79 15.99 11.05 -3.00
CA ALA A 79 17.15 10.24 -3.36
C ALA A 79 16.97 9.61 -4.74
N GLU A 80 15.79 9.05 -5.01
CA GLU A 80 15.42 8.50 -6.31
C GLU A 80 15.54 9.54 -7.43
N ARG A 81 14.91 10.71 -7.26
CA ARG A 81 15.02 11.80 -8.24
C ARG A 81 16.46 12.22 -8.46
N ASN A 82 17.22 12.49 -7.40
CA ASN A 82 18.59 12.98 -7.54
C ASN A 82 19.50 11.94 -8.21
N ARG A 83 19.31 10.65 -7.89
CA ARG A 83 20.03 9.54 -8.53
C ARG A 83 19.67 9.45 -10.01
N ALA A 84 18.39 9.49 -10.36
CA ALA A 84 17.93 9.46 -11.74
C ALA A 84 18.48 10.63 -12.55
N LEU A 85 18.35 11.87 -12.06
CA LEU A 85 18.88 13.06 -12.72
C LEU A 85 20.39 13.00 -12.90
N SER A 86 21.13 12.53 -11.90
CA SER A 86 22.58 12.34 -11.99
C SER A 86 22.97 11.33 -13.07
N ASN A 87 22.27 10.20 -13.16
CA ASN A 87 22.49 9.19 -14.19
C ASN A 87 22.18 9.73 -15.59
N ILE A 88 21.08 10.48 -15.73
CA ILE A 88 20.69 11.15 -16.98
C ILE A 88 21.77 12.16 -17.40
N GLY A 89 22.25 12.98 -16.47
CA GLY A 89 23.33 13.93 -16.75
C GLY A 89 24.59 13.24 -17.28
N LYS A 90 25.02 12.13 -16.64
CA LYS A 90 26.15 11.33 -17.12
C LYS A 90 25.92 10.77 -18.52
N ALA A 91 24.73 10.19 -18.76
CA ALA A 91 24.36 9.62 -20.04
C ALA A 91 24.33 10.68 -21.16
N LEU A 92 23.79 11.87 -20.89
CA LEU A 92 23.76 12.98 -21.85
C LEU A 92 25.17 13.51 -22.17
N THR A 93 26.08 13.55 -21.18
CA THR A 93 27.49 13.89 -21.42
C THR A 93 28.16 12.86 -22.32
N THR A 94 28.03 11.57 -22.03
CA THR A 94 28.57 10.49 -22.88
C THR A 94 27.95 10.50 -24.28
N LEU A 95 26.66 10.82 -24.39
CA LEU A 95 25.95 10.92 -25.66
C LEU A 95 26.42 12.13 -26.47
N SER A 96 26.81 13.22 -25.82
CA SER A 96 27.44 14.36 -26.50
C SER A 96 28.79 14.00 -27.12
N GLU A 97 29.58 13.13 -26.46
CA GLU A 97 30.88 12.68 -26.97
C GLU A 97 30.73 11.67 -28.12
N LYS A 98 29.84 10.68 -27.97
CA LYS A 98 29.63 9.63 -28.99
C LYS A 98 28.78 10.06 -30.17
N GLY A 99 27.89 11.03 -29.95
CA GLY A 99 26.90 11.50 -30.92
C GLY A 99 27.43 12.51 -31.93
N GLU A 100 28.72 12.86 -31.88
CA GLU A 100 29.34 13.88 -32.75
C GLU A 100 29.19 13.57 -34.24
N ALA A 101 29.14 12.29 -34.63
CA ALA A 101 28.96 11.83 -36.01
C ALA A 101 27.54 11.35 -36.34
N TRP A 102 26.58 11.39 -35.40
CA TRP A 102 25.24 10.81 -35.60
C TRP A 102 24.32 11.71 -36.41
N THR A 103 23.25 11.14 -36.99
CA THR A 103 22.18 11.94 -37.60
C THR A 103 21.30 12.58 -36.52
N GLU A 104 20.69 13.72 -36.83
CA GLU A 104 19.85 14.46 -35.87
C GLU A 104 18.67 13.60 -35.36
N ALA A 105 18.03 12.84 -36.24
CA ALA A 105 16.92 11.94 -35.86
C ALA A 105 17.36 10.86 -34.85
N ARG A 106 18.54 10.26 -35.06
CA ARG A 106 19.10 9.26 -34.15
C ARG A 106 19.48 9.86 -32.80
N LEU A 107 19.99 11.10 -32.81
CA LEU A 107 20.37 11.82 -31.60
C LEU A 107 19.15 12.19 -30.75
N HIS A 108 18.08 12.72 -31.37
CA HIS A 108 16.83 13.03 -30.66
C HIS A 108 16.17 11.77 -30.10
N ALA A 109 16.17 10.65 -30.84
CA ALA A 109 15.66 9.37 -30.36
C ALA A 109 16.43 8.89 -29.11
N ALA A 110 17.76 8.93 -29.15
CA ALA A 110 18.60 8.54 -28.02
C ALA A 110 18.47 9.50 -26.82
N ILE A 111 18.30 10.80 -27.06
CA ILE A 111 18.02 11.78 -26.01
C ILE A 111 16.67 11.49 -25.35
N ALA A 112 15.63 11.21 -26.12
CA ALA A 112 14.30 10.87 -25.60
C ALA A 112 14.33 9.61 -24.73
N GLU A 113 15.06 8.58 -25.17
CA GLU A 113 15.27 7.34 -24.41
C GLU A 113 16.00 7.59 -23.08
N VAL A 114 17.05 8.42 -23.09
CA VAL A 114 17.81 8.77 -21.89
C VAL A 114 16.96 9.61 -20.91
N LEU A 115 16.16 10.55 -21.42
CA LEU A 115 15.34 11.43 -20.59
C LEU A 115 14.15 10.69 -19.95
N GLY A 116 13.48 9.82 -20.71
CA GLY A 116 12.32 9.06 -20.23
C GLY A 116 11.29 9.93 -19.51
N GLU A 117 10.86 9.50 -18.33
CA GLU A 117 9.88 10.21 -17.49
C GLU A 117 10.42 11.51 -16.85
N TRP A 118 11.73 11.76 -16.94
CA TRP A 118 12.40 12.90 -16.31
C TRP A 118 12.65 14.07 -17.28
N GLU A 119 12.09 14.04 -18.48
CA GLU A 119 12.22 15.10 -19.49
C GLU A 119 11.91 16.50 -18.94
N GLU A 120 10.89 16.63 -18.09
CA GLU A 120 10.46 17.91 -17.53
C GLU A 120 11.59 18.62 -16.75
N PHE A 121 12.53 17.86 -16.18
CA PHE A 121 13.60 18.33 -15.31
C PHE A 121 14.87 18.75 -16.05
N VAL A 122 15.02 18.40 -17.33
CA VAL A 122 16.24 18.64 -18.09
C VAL A 122 15.92 19.46 -19.33
N GLN A 123 16.71 20.49 -19.57
CA GLN A 123 16.70 21.21 -20.84
C GLN A 123 17.85 20.72 -21.69
N VAL A 124 17.54 20.18 -22.87
CA VAL A 124 18.52 19.74 -23.87
C VAL A 124 18.40 20.61 -25.12
N ARG A 125 19.54 21.00 -25.70
CA ARG A 125 19.63 21.71 -26.98
C ARG A 125 20.67 21.02 -27.86
N VAL A 126 20.27 20.66 -29.07
CA VAL A 126 21.17 20.10 -30.09
C VAL A 126 21.69 21.25 -30.96
N ARG A 127 23.01 21.34 -31.14
CA ARG A 127 23.66 22.35 -32.01
C ARG A 127 24.05 21.72 -33.35
N ARG A 128 24.00 22.52 -34.43
CA ARG A 128 24.32 22.10 -35.81
C ARG A 128 25.74 22.49 -36.27
N GLY A 129 26.44 23.33 -35.53
CA GLY A 129 27.80 23.78 -35.83
C GLY A 129 28.30 24.84 -34.83
N GLY A 130 29.62 25.04 -34.77
CA GLY A 130 30.33 25.95 -33.85
C GLY A 130 31.25 25.23 -32.87
N GLU A 131 32.07 25.99 -32.15
CA GLU A 131 32.97 25.45 -31.11
C GLU A 131 32.14 25.05 -29.86
N GLY A 132 32.14 23.75 -29.52
CA GLY A 132 31.48 23.23 -28.32
C GLY A 132 30.71 21.90 -28.53
N PRO A 133 30.18 21.31 -27.46
CA PRO A 133 29.52 20.00 -27.50
C PRO A 133 28.27 20.00 -28.36
N ARG A 134 28.09 18.95 -29.16
CA ARG A 134 26.94 18.77 -30.06
C ARG A 134 25.59 18.73 -29.32
N VAL A 135 25.59 18.25 -28.08
CA VAL A 135 24.44 18.25 -27.18
C VAL A 135 24.76 19.11 -25.96
N ALA A 136 24.12 20.27 -25.86
CA ALA A 136 24.20 21.12 -24.67
C ALA A 136 23.01 20.84 -23.77
N TRP A 137 23.24 20.52 -22.49
CA TRP A 137 22.18 20.20 -21.55
C TRP A 137 22.37 20.91 -20.21
N SER A 138 21.27 21.14 -19.50
CA SER A 138 21.27 21.74 -18.16
C SER A 138 20.04 21.33 -17.38
N TYR A 139 20.16 21.20 -16.05
CA TYR A 139 19.01 20.94 -15.19
C TYR A 139 18.11 22.18 -15.09
N ARG A 140 16.79 21.99 -15.17
CA ARG A 140 15.80 23.02 -14.86
C ARG A 140 15.67 23.15 -13.34
N ASN A 141 16.61 23.87 -12.73
CA ASN A 141 16.70 24.04 -11.28
C ASN A 141 15.39 24.49 -10.62
N ARG A 142 14.58 25.30 -11.31
CA ARG A 142 13.25 25.70 -10.83
C ARG A 142 12.30 24.50 -10.68
N VAL A 143 12.20 23.65 -11.71
CA VAL A 143 11.33 22.47 -11.70
C VAL A 143 11.79 21.47 -10.65
N VAL A 144 13.10 21.25 -10.53
CA VAL A 144 13.69 20.40 -9.49
C VAL A 144 13.33 20.90 -8.09
N LYS A 145 13.43 22.22 -7.84
CA LYS A 145 13.05 22.83 -6.57
C LYS A 145 11.56 22.73 -6.28
N GLU A 146 10.71 22.87 -7.29
CA GLU A 146 9.26 22.75 -7.15
C GLU A 146 8.85 21.30 -6.84
N ALA A 147 9.40 20.31 -7.55
CA ALA A 147 9.16 18.90 -7.28
C ALA A 147 9.66 18.49 -5.89
N ALA A 148 10.80 19.02 -5.45
CA ALA A 148 11.32 18.78 -4.09
C ALA A 148 10.37 19.23 -2.97
N ARG A 149 9.44 20.15 -3.24
CA ARG A 149 8.41 20.57 -2.28
C ARG A 149 7.22 19.60 -2.20
N GLU A 150 7.10 18.68 -3.15
CA GLU A 150 6.05 17.66 -3.23
C GLU A 150 6.49 16.31 -2.66
N ASP A 151 7.79 16.12 -2.42
CA ASP A 151 8.39 14.90 -1.88
C ASP A 151 7.70 14.45 -0.60
N GLY A 152 7.26 13.19 -0.56
CA GLY A 152 6.60 12.61 0.61
C GLY A 152 5.29 13.28 1.03
N LYS A 153 4.77 14.28 0.30
CA LYS A 153 3.49 14.94 0.59
C LYS A 153 2.34 14.31 -0.15
N TYR A 154 1.17 14.31 0.48
CA TYR A 154 -0.07 13.77 -0.04
C TYR A 154 -1.23 14.67 0.36
N ALA A 155 -2.29 14.69 -0.44
CA ALA A 155 -3.48 15.49 -0.19
C ALA A 155 -4.71 14.58 -0.12
N LEU A 156 -5.58 14.87 0.84
CA LEU A 156 -6.81 14.15 1.12
C LEU A 156 -7.98 15.13 1.06
N LEU A 157 -9.07 14.70 0.45
CA LEU A 157 -10.35 15.39 0.52
C LEU A 157 -11.18 14.75 1.62
N CYS A 158 -11.61 15.55 2.59
CA CYS A 158 -12.58 15.17 3.62
C CYS A 158 -13.76 16.15 3.59
N THR A 159 -14.99 15.66 3.51
CA THR A 159 -16.18 16.52 3.57
C THR A 159 -16.83 16.57 4.96
N ASP A 160 -16.26 15.89 5.97
CA ASP A 160 -16.67 16.09 7.37
C ASP A 160 -15.86 17.23 8.00
N PRO A 161 -16.49 18.40 8.27
CA PRO A 161 -15.79 19.53 8.87
C PRO A 161 -15.38 19.29 10.33
N ARG A 162 -15.97 18.28 11.00
CA ARG A 162 -15.74 18.02 12.43
C ARG A 162 -14.43 17.31 12.70
N LEU A 163 -13.92 16.54 11.73
CA LEU A 163 -12.68 15.79 11.88
C LEU A 163 -11.46 16.71 11.78
N SER A 164 -10.51 16.56 12.68
CA SER A 164 -9.21 17.22 12.63
C SER A 164 -8.32 16.67 11.52
N ALA A 165 -7.23 17.38 11.18
CA ALA A 165 -6.27 16.89 10.20
C ALA A 165 -5.69 15.52 10.59
N VAL A 166 -5.46 15.31 11.90
CA VAL A 166 -4.92 14.07 12.46
C VAL A 166 -5.91 12.94 12.24
N GLU A 167 -7.15 13.09 12.69
CA GLU A 167 -8.19 12.05 12.56
C GLU A 167 -8.46 11.69 11.10
N VAL A 168 -8.46 12.66 10.19
CA VAL A 168 -8.63 12.43 8.74
C VAL A 168 -7.51 11.54 8.20
N VAL A 169 -6.26 11.82 8.56
CA VAL A 169 -5.10 11.04 8.09
C VAL A 169 -5.09 9.65 8.72
N GLU A 170 -5.39 9.52 10.00
CA GLU A 170 -5.49 8.22 10.68
C GLU A 170 -6.56 7.33 10.06
N GLN A 171 -7.76 7.87 9.83
CA GLN A 171 -8.86 7.13 9.18
C GLN A 171 -8.48 6.71 7.75
N TYR A 172 -7.84 7.59 6.99
CA TYR A 172 -7.40 7.30 5.63
C TYR A 172 -6.34 6.18 5.60
N LEU A 173 -5.31 6.29 6.44
CA LEU A 173 -4.24 5.28 6.50
C LEU A 173 -4.71 3.95 7.10
N GLY A 174 -5.65 3.99 8.05
CA GLY A 174 -6.32 2.80 8.57
C GLY A 174 -7.14 2.08 7.50
N LYS A 175 -7.84 2.82 6.64
CA LYS A 175 -8.52 2.25 5.46
C LYS A 175 -7.52 1.61 4.49
N ASP A 176 -6.41 2.28 4.20
CA ASP A 176 -5.34 1.73 3.35
C ASP A 176 -4.75 0.43 3.92
N PHE A 177 -4.65 0.29 5.25
CA PHE A 177 -4.26 -0.96 5.89
C PHE A 177 -5.25 -2.07 5.60
N VAL A 178 -6.56 -1.81 5.72
CA VAL A 178 -7.60 -2.77 5.38
C VAL A 178 -7.52 -3.16 3.90
N GLU A 179 -7.39 -2.19 2.98
CA GLU A 179 -7.24 -2.44 1.54
C GLU A 179 -5.96 -3.23 1.19
N LYS A 180 -4.84 -2.94 1.87
CA LYS A 180 -3.59 -3.69 1.72
C LYS A 180 -3.70 -5.08 2.31
N ALA A 181 -4.36 -5.27 3.46
CA ALA A 181 -4.65 -6.59 4.02
C ALA A 181 -5.50 -7.41 3.04
N PHE A 182 -6.55 -6.82 2.44
CA PHE A 182 -7.32 -7.47 1.37
C PHE A 182 -6.50 -7.79 0.12
N ARG A 183 -5.45 -7.00 -0.18
CA ARG A 183 -4.57 -7.21 -1.34
C ARG A 183 -3.52 -8.29 -1.09
N THR A 184 -2.83 -8.23 0.04
CA THR A 184 -1.94 -9.28 0.54
C THR A 184 -2.68 -10.59 0.64
N TRP A 185 -3.95 -10.53 1.01
CA TRP A 185 -4.78 -11.72 1.07
C TRP A 185 -5.07 -12.35 -0.30
N LYS A 186 -5.29 -11.54 -1.33
CA LYS A 186 -5.38 -12.03 -2.72
C LYS A 186 -4.08 -12.66 -3.21
N SER A 187 -2.92 -12.28 -2.65
CA SER A 187 -1.63 -12.87 -3.01
C SER A 187 -1.23 -14.07 -2.15
N GLY A 188 -1.63 -14.13 -0.87
CA GLY A 188 -1.18 -15.16 0.08
C GLY A 188 -2.04 -16.43 0.12
N ILE A 189 -3.34 -16.34 -0.17
CA ILE A 189 -4.25 -17.51 -0.14
C ILE A 189 -4.43 -18.14 -1.54
N GLU A 190 -3.60 -17.80 -2.53
CA GLU A 190 -3.79 -18.24 -3.93
C GLU A 190 -5.25 -18.10 -4.40
N VAL A 191 -5.98 -17.09 -3.89
CA VAL A 191 -7.30 -16.79 -4.40
C VAL A 191 -7.07 -16.00 -5.69
N GLU A 192 -6.70 -16.73 -6.74
CA GLU A 192 -6.52 -16.24 -8.09
C GLU A 192 -7.64 -15.23 -8.41
N PRO A 193 -7.36 -14.11 -9.10
CA PRO A 193 -8.40 -13.17 -9.48
C PRO A 193 -9.35 -13.82 -10.49
N VAL A 194 -10.32 -14.59 -10.00
CA VAL A 194 -11.35 -15.19 -10.84
C VAL A 194 -12.23 -14.03 -11.28
N ARG A 195 -12.09 -13.63 -12.55
CA ARG A 195 -12.95 -12.62 -13.18
C ARG A 195 -14.37 -13.17 -13.29
N HIS A 196 -15.11 -13.14 -12.19
CA HIS A 196 -16.51 -13.53 -12.14
C HIS A 196 -17.35 -12.44 -12.82
N ARG A 197 -17.84 -12.74 -14.03
CA ARG A 197 -18.73 -11.82 -14.77
C ARG A 197 -20.19 -11.84 -14.29
N ARG A 198 -20.57 -12.80 -13.44
CA ARG A 198 -21.94 -12.96 -12.92
C ARG A 198 -22.01 -12.48 -11.47
N GLU A 199 -22.93 -11.56 -11.20
CA GLU A 199 -23.10 -10.89 -9.89
C GLU A 199 -23.22 -11.86 -8.70
N ARG A 200 -23.97 -12.96 -8.86
CA ARG A 200 -24.11 -13.99 -7.82
C ARG A 200 -22.77 -14.61 -7.41
N ARG A 201 -21.86 -14.84 -8.37
CA ARG A 201 -20.54 -15.42 -8.09
C ARG A 201 -19.62 -14.39 -7.41
N VAL A 202 -19.73 -13.12 -7.79
CA VAL A 202 -19.03 -12.02 -7.11
C VAL A 202 -19.48 -11.91 -5.65
N ARG A 203 -20.79 -11.94 -5.38
CA ARG A 203 -21.32 -11.90 -4.00
C ARG A 203 -20.89 -13.10 -3.16
N ALA A 204 -20.97 -14.32 -3.72
CA ALA A 204 -20.51 -15.52 -3.02
C ALA A 204 -19.01 -15.48 -2.72
N TYR A 205 -18.21 -15.04 -3.68
CA TYR A 205 -16.77 -14.87 -3.52
C TYR A 205 -16.44 -13.84 -2.43
N LEU A 206 -17.05 -12.65 -2.49
CA LEU A 206 -16.87 -11.62 -1.45
C LEU A 206 -17.34 -12.09 -0.07
N PHE A 207 -18.38 -12.93 0.00
CA PHE A 207 -18.84 -13.51 1.25
C PHE A 207 -17.83 -14.49 1.84
N VAL A 208 -17.35 -15.47 1.06
CA VAL A 208 -16.29 -16.40 1.48
C VAL A 208 -15.05 -15.62 1.90
N CYS A 209 -14.73 -14.55 1.16
CA CYS A 209 -13.65 -13.66 1.52
C CYS A 209 -13.94 -12.91 2.86
N SER A 210 -15.12 -12.35 3.04
CA SER A 210 -15.43 -11.67 4.30
C SER A 210 -15.37 -12.63 5.49
N LEU A 211 -15.75 -13.90 5.28
CA LEU A 211 -15.70 -14.95 6.30
C LEU A 211 -14.26 -15.36 6.65
N ALA A 212 -13.43 -15.69 5.67
CA ALA A 212 -12.06 -16.14 5.93
C ALA A 212 -11.21 -15.03 6.58
N TYR A 213 -11.37 -13.76 6.18
CA TYR A 213 -10.71 -12.64 6.86
C TYR A 213 -11.15 -12.52 8.33
N ARG A 214 -12.44 -12.67 8.63
CA ARG A 214 -12.93 -12.67 10.01
C ARG A 214 -12.35 -13.81 10.83
N LEU A 215 -12.19 -15.00 10.23
CA LEU A 215 -11.58 -16.16 10.90
C LEU A 215 -10.10 -15.92 11.19
N GLU A 216 -9.35 -15.36 10.24
CA GLU A 216 -7.94 -15.00 10.47
C GLU A 216 -7.78 -13.95 11.57
N MET A 217 -8.62 -12.91 11.57
CA MET A 217 -8.56 -11.89 12.63
C MET A 217 -8.96 -12.46 13.99
N ALA A 218 -9.93 -13.36 14.04
CA ALA A 218 -10.30 -14.07 15.26
C ALA A 218 -9.16 -14.97 15.76
N LEU A 219 -8.47 -15.68 14.86
CA LEU A 219 -7.29 -16.48 15.19
C LEU A 219 -6.18 -15.60 15.75
N ARG A 220 -5.84 -14.50 15.06
CA ARG A 220 -4.83 -13.53 15.50
C ARG A 220 -5.15 -12.96 16.88
N TRP A 221 -6.40 -12.56 17.11
CA TRP A 221 -6.86 -12.09 18.41
C TRP A 221 -6.68 -13.13 19.51
N LYS A 222 -7.08 -14.38 19.26
CA LYS A 222 -6.90 -15.48 20.22
C LYS A 222 -5.44 -15.79 20.51
N LEU A 223 -4.55 -15.68 19.52
CA LEU A 223 -3.11 -15.87 19.72
C LEU A 223 -2.51 -14.76 20.61
N LEU A 224 -2.95 -13.51 20.43
CA LEU A 224 -2.54 -12.40 21.30
C LEU A 224 -3.04 -12.60 22.74
N GLU A 225 -4.30 -13.01 22.94
CA GLU A 225 -4.81 -13.42 24.26
C GLU A 225 -4.01 -14.59 24.86
N GLY A 226 -3.55 -15.50 24.00
CA GLY A 226 -2.67 -16.63 24.32
C GLY A 226 -1.21 -16.25 24.60
N ARG A 227 -0.91 -14.95 24.82
CA ARG A 227 0.42 -14.41 25.13
C ARG A 227 1.45 -14.58 24.02
N VAL A 228 1.04 -14.74 22.77
CA VAL A 228 1.95 -14.55 21.63
C VAL A 228 2.26 -13.07 21.50
N LYS A 229 3.53 -12.71 21.33
CA LYS A 229 3.95 -11.29 21.27
C LYS A 229 3.40 -10.64 20.00
N PRO A 230 2.99 -9.35 20.05
CA PRO A 230 2.46 -8.64 18.88
C PRO A 230 3.40 -8.61 17.66
N LEU A 231 4.71 -8.61 17.90
CA LEU A 231 5.73 -8.63 16.85
C LEU A 231 5.82 -9.99 16.14
N ASP A 232 5.58 -11.08 16.87
CA ASP A 232 5.77 -12.45 16.40
C ASP A 232 4.46 -13.10 15.91
N VAL A 233 3.31 -12.48 16.23
CA VAL A 233 1.99 -13.08 16.00
C VAL A 233 1.70 -13.36 14.53
N ALA A 234 2.25 -12.56 13.61
CA ALA A 234 2.04 -12.75 12.18
C ALA A 234 2.73 -14.03 11.69
N GLU A 235 4.02 -14.18 11.99
CA GLU A 235 4.81 -15.36 11.62
C GLU A 235 4.29 -16.62 12.32
N PHE A 236 3.94 -16.51 13.60
CA PHE A 236 3.36 -17.63 14.36
C PHE A 236 2.03 -18.09 13.74
N GLN A 237 1.17 -17.14 13.34
CA GLN A 237 -0.11 -17.42 12.71
C GLN A 237 0.08 -18.13 11.36
N GLU A 238 0.98 -17.64 10.51
CA GLU A 238 1.27 -18.22 9.20
C GLU A 238 1.79 -19.66 9.33
N ARG A 239 2.82 -19.85 10.17
CA ARG A 239 3.39 -21.18 10.44
C ARG A 239 2.37 -22.15 11.04
N LEU A 240 1.48 -21.66 11.91
CA LEU A 240 0.42 -22.49 12.49
C LEU A 240 -0.57 -22.96 11.41
N LEU A 241 -0.98 -22.08 10.50
CA LEU A 241 -1.88 -22.45 9.40
C LEU A 241 -1.21 -23.44 8.44
N GLU A 242 0.07 -23.26 8.14
CA GLU A 242 0.85 -24.22 7.34
C GLU A 242 0.90 -25.59 8.02
N ASP A 243 1.23 -25.65 9.32
CA ASP A 243 1.27 -26.92 10.05
C ASP A 243 -0.11 -27.58 10.12
N LEU A 244 -1.17 -26.81 10.38
CA LEU A 244 -2.55 -27.32 10.39
C LEU A 244 -2.99 -27.83 9.01
N SER A 245 -2.52 -27.23 7.91
CA SER A 245 -2.84 -27.69 6.56
C SER A 245 -2.31 -29.10 6.25
N ARG A 246 -1.30 -29.57 7.01
CA ARG A 246 -0.69 -30.90 6.89
C ARG A 246 -1.31 -31.94 7.82
N VAL A 247 -2.15 -31.51 8.77
CA VAL A 247 -2.81 -32.43 9.70
C VAL A 247 -3.89 -33.20 8.96
N GLU A 248 -3.76 -34.53 8.94
CA GLU A 248 -4.73 -35.42 8.31
C GLU A 248 -5.63 -36.04 9.37
N ARG A 249 -6.94 -36.03 9.13
CA ARG A 249 -7.91 -36.75 9.98
C ARG A 249 -8.22 -38.10 9.35
N THR A 250 -7.93 -39.18 10.06
CA THR A 250 -8.17 -40.55 9.60
C THR A 250 -9.15 -41.24 10.53
N GLU A 251 -10.17 -41.87 9.95
CA GLU A 251 -11.09 -42.74 10.68
C GLU A 251 -10.66 -44.19 10.50
N VAL A 252 -10.39 -44.87 11.61
CA VAL A 252 -9.94 -46.25 11.63
C VAL A 252 -10.98 -47.11 12.32
N GLN A 253 -11.42 -48.17 11.64
CA GLN A 253 -12.32 -49.17 12.21
C GLN A 253 -11.51 -50.40 12.66
N LEU A 254 -11.55 -50.70 13.95
CA LEU A 254 -10.87 -51.84 14.56
C LEU A 254 -11.84 -52.57 15.49
N GLY A 255 -12.15 -53.84 15.19
CA GLY A 255 -12.93 -54.71 16.08
C GLY A 255 -14.30 -54.17 16.46
N GLY A 256 -15.03 -53.53 15.54
CA GLY A 256 -16.35 -52.93 15.82
C GLY A 256 -16.31 -51.56 16.50
N GLN A 257 -15.13 -51.01 16.78
CA GLN A 257 -14.94 -49.64 17.26
C GLN A 257 -14.46 -48.74 16.13
N SER A 258 -15.00 -47.52 16.05
CA SER A 258 -14.49 -46.47 15.16
C SER A 258 -13.67 -45.47 15.97
N ARG A 259 -12.42 -45.21 15.55
CA ARG A 259 -11.54 -44.22 16.16
C ARG A 259 -11.19 -43.13 15.15
N THR A 260 -11.18 -41.89 15.60
CA THR A 260 -10.66 -40.75 14.83
C THR A 260 -9.24 -40.44 15.30
N TRP A 261 -8.29 -40.51 14.38
CA TRP A 261 -6.89 -40.16 14.57
C TRP A 261 -6.56 -38.88 13.80
N TYR A 262 -5.61 -38.12 14.35
CA TYR A 262 -5.03 -36.95 13.68
C TYR A 262 -3.53 -37.20 13.48
N LEU A 263 -3.12 -37.26 12.21
CA LEU A 263 -1.73 -37.48 11.80
C LEU A 263 -1.02 -36.13 11.61
N ASN A 264 0.32 -36.14 11.62
CA ASN A 264 1.16 -34.95 11.40
C ASN A 264 0.96 -33.80 12.41
N VAL A 265 0.45 -34.08 13.61
CA VAL A 265 0.29 -33.08 14.67
C VAL A 265 1.65 -32.74 15.30
N THR A 266 2.26 -31.64 14.87
CA THR A 266 3.56 -31.17 15.37
C THR A 266 3.46 -30.62 16.80
N ASP A 267 4.60 -30.55 17.50
CA ASP A 267 4.66 -29.92 18.83
C ASP A 267 4.32 -28.42 18.79
N HIS A 268 4.60 -27.77 17.66
CA HIS A 268 4.20 -26.39 17.40
C HIS A 268 2.67 -26.26 17.36
N VAL A 269 1.95 -27.16 16.69
CA VAL A 269 0.47 -27.21 16.71
C VAL A 269 -0.05 -27.45 18.12
N LYS A 270 0.54 -28.37 18.88
CA LYS A 270 0.13 -28.64 20.27
C LYS A 270 0.36 -27.43 21.20
N ASP A 271 1.45 -26.70 21.04
CA ASP A 271 1.71 -25.46 21.77
C ASP A 271 0.70 -24.37 21.39
N ALA A 272 0.45 -24.19 20.10
CA ALA A 272 -0.53 -23.24 19.59
C ALA A 272 -1.96 -23.54 20.10
N LEU A 273 -2.40 -24.80 20.08
CA LEU A 273 -3.70 -25.20 20.60
C LEU A 273 -3.84 -24.93 22.10
N ARG A 274 -2.77 -25.11 22.89
CA ARG A 274 -2.74 -24.73 24.31
C ARG A 274 -2.91 -23.22 24.47
N ARG A 275 -2.18 -22.41 23.69
CA ARG A 275 -2.31 -20.93 23.70
C ARG A 275 -3.70 -20.45 23.27
N LEU A 276 -4.32 -21.14 22.32
CA LEU A 276 -5.69 -20.90 21.86
C LEU A 276 -6.78 -21.37 22.85
N LYS A 277 -6.38 -22.00 23.97
CA LYS A 277 -7.28 -22.62 24.96
C LYS A 277 -8.15 -23.74 24.38
N CYS A 278 -7.64 -24.44 23.37
CA CYS A 278 -8.29 -25.59 22.73
C CYS A 278 -7.35 -26.81 22.65
N PRO A 279 -6.75 -27.26 23.77
CA PRO A 279 -5.73 -28.32 23.75
C PRO A 279 -6.27 -29.65 23.22
N GLN A 280 -7.56 -29.92 23.41
CA GLN A 280 -8.20 -31.20 23.08
C GLN A 280 -8.77 -31.26 21.66
N LEU A 281 -8.51 -30.24 20.84
CA LEU A 281 -9.16 -30.11 19.52
C LEU A 281 -8.79 -31.29 18.59
N LEU A 282 -7.55 -31.76 18.67
CA LEU A 282 -6.97 -32.81 17.83
C LEU A 282 -6.66 -34.09 18.63
N ASP A 283 -7.34 -34.32 19.74
CA ASP A 283 -7.20 -35.55 20.53
C ASP A 283 -7.88 -36.74 19.84
N GLU A 284 -7.36 -37.94 20.07
CA GLU A 284 -7.98 -39.18 19.61
C GLU A 284 -9.37 -39.35 20.23
N LYS A 285 -10.37 -39.60 19.39
CA LYS A 285 -11.75 -39.85 19.84
C LYS A 285 -12.16 -41.26 19.50
N SER A 286 -12.68 -41.99 20.48
CA SER A 286 -13.24 -43.32 20.29
C SER A 286 -14.77 -43.22 20.28
N ALA A 287 -15.41 -43.75 19.23
CA ALA A 287 -16.86 -43.94 19.18
C ALA A 287 -17.15 -45.44 19.14
N THR A 288 -17.80 -45.95 20.18
CA THR A 288 -18.28 -47.32 20.21
C THR A 288 -19.53 -47.41 19.35
N SER A 289 -19.44 -48.06 18.19
CA SER A 289 -20.61 -48.51 17.45
C SER A 289 -21.31 -49.57 18.31
N ILE A 290 -22.41 -49.21 18.96
CA ILE A 290 -23.33 -50.18 19.55
C ILE A 290 -23.98 -50.88 18.36
N VAL A 291 -23.42 -52.01 17.95
CA VAL A 291 -24.12 -52.94 17.06
C VAL A 291 -25.18 -53.60 17.96
N ALA A 292 -26.42 -53.13 17.85
CA ALA A 292 -27.55 -53.84 18.43
C ALA A 292 -27.66 -55.22 17.75
N PRO A 293 -28.00 -56.29 18.51
CA PRO A 293 -28.06 -57.66 18.00
C PRO A 293 -29.10 -57.86 16.90
#